data_AF-A0A8W8NTU1-F1
#
_entry.id   AF-A0A8W8NTU1-F1
#
_cell.length_a   1.000
_cell.length_b   1.000
_cell.length_c   1.000
_cell.angle_alpha   90.00
_cell.angle_beta   90.00
_cell.angle_gamma   90.00
#
_symmetry.space_group_name_H-M   'P 1'
#
loop_
_entity.id
_entity.type
_entity.pdbx_description
1 polymer ?
#
loop_
_entity_poly.entity_id
_entity_poly.type
_entity_poly.pdbx_seq_one_letter_code
_entity_poly.pdbx_strand_id
1 'polypeptide(L)'
;DVGWHNPDIKTPNLDRMAGGGVILNSSYVHPICTPSRNSFLTGVYPFRVGLSGTAITPHQARFMSLKTPTLPEKLKKLGYSTHMIGKWHLGFCNERYTPTRRGFDSFLGFYTGTQDYYKHTTAKGYDFRFNQTVFYPPKKQYSTKTYAKRAVDIITEH
;
A
#
# COMPACT_ATOMS: atom_id res chain seq x y z
N ASP A 1 1.43 3.01 -17.17
CA ASP A 1 2.65 3.39 -17.89
C ASP A 1 3.16 4.74 -17.43
N VAL A 2 4.37 5.12 -17.83
CA VAL A 2 5.01 6.42 -17.52
C VAL A 2 5.64 7.01 -18.79
N GLY A 3 5.69 8.33 -18.89
CA GLY A 3 6.03 9.05 -20.13
C GLY A 3 7.42 8.72 -20.69
N TRP A 4 8.40 8.43 -19.84
CA TRP A 4 9.76 8.07 -20.27
C TRP A 4 9.92 6.61 -20.74
N HIS A 5 8.87 5.78 -20.62
CA HIS A 5 8.81 4.42 -21.17
C HIS A 5 7.69 4.23 -22.20
N ASN A 6 6.70 5.13 -22.23
CA ASN A 6 5.61 5.11 -23.19
C ASN A 6 5.19 6.55 -23.55
N PRO A 7 5.47 7.02 -24.77
CA PRO A 7 5.20 8.40 -25.19
C PRO A 7 3.70 8.75 -25.27
N ASP A 8 2.80 7.76 -25.32
CA ASP A 8 1.35 7.97 -25.39
C ASP A 8 0.75 8.36 -24.02
N ILE A 9 1.46 8.07 -22.92
CA ILE A 9 1.01 8.37 -21.57
C ILE A 9 1.69 9.64 -21.06
N LYS A 10 0.89 10.68 -20.74
CA LYS A 10 1.41 11.96 -20.25
C LYS A 10 1.47 11.97 -18.71
N THR A 11 2.68 12.01 -18.16
CA THR A 11 2.93 12.02 -16.70
C THR A 11 3.85 13.16 -16.28
N PRO A 12 3.54 14.43 -16.58
CA PRO A 12 4.49 15.55 -16.47
C PRO A 12 5.12 15.72 -15.07
N ASN A 13 4.35 15.44 -14.00
CA ASN A 13 4.89 15.51 -12.64
C ASN A 13 5.87 14.37 -12.32
N LEU A 14 5.62 13.16 -12.83
CA LEU A 14 6.55 12.03 -12.68
C LEU A 14 7.77 12.22 -13.57
N ASP A 15 7.58 12.72 -14.79
CA ASP A 15 8.66 12.97 -15.76
C ASP A 15 9.65 14.01 -15.20
N ARG A 16 9.13 15.06 -14.55
CA ARG A 16 9.95 16.05 -13.84
C ARG A 16 10.75 15.44 -12.69
N MET A 17 10.18 14.50 -11.92
CA MET A 17 10.91 13.79 -10.87
C MET A 17 11.97 12.86 -11.45
N ALA A 18 11.68 12.19 -12.57
CA ALA A 18 12.64 11.33 -13.25
C ALA A 18 13.82 12.13 -13.83
N GLY A 19 13.55 13.27 -14.47
CA GLY A 19 14.57 14.14 -15.05
C GLY A 19 15.47 14.84 -14.02
N GLY A 20 15.00 15.00 -12.78
CA GLY A 20 15.79 15.53 -11.66
C GLY A 20 16.41 14.46 -10.76
N GLY A 21 16.24 13.17 -11.06
CA GLY A 21 16.61 12.05 -10.20
C GLY A 21 17.38 10.96 -10.95
N VAL A 22 17.25 9.73 -10.45
CA VAL A 22 17.86 8.54 -11.06
C VAL A 22 16.77 7.58 -11.52
N ILE A 23 16.82 7.20 -12.79
CA ILE A 23 15.94 6.16 -13.36
C ILE A 23 16.59 4.80 -13.15
N LEU A 24 15.88 3.89 -12.49
CA LEU A 24 16.30 2.50 -12.33
C LEU A 24 15.86 1.68 -13.55
N ASN A 25 16.68 1.69 -14.61
CA ASN A 25 16.41 0.96 -15.87
C ASN A 25 16.32 -0.56 -15.71
N SER A 26 16.82 -1.09 -14.58
CA SER A 26 16.77 -2.52 -14.25
C SER A 26 16.25 -2.69 -12.83
N SER A 27 14.94 -2.52 -12.67
CA SER A 27 14.22 -2.69 -11.41
C SER A 27 13.27 -3.87 -11.47
N TYR A 28 13.34 -4.77 -10.49
CA TYR A 28 12.61 -6.04 -10.49
C TYR A 28 11.76 -6.19 -9.23
N VAL A 29 10.56 -6.72 -9.41
CA VAL A 29 9.61 -7.08 -8.36
C VAL A 29 8.94 -8.41 -8.71
N HIS A 30 8.17 -8.99 -7.80
CA HIS A 30 7.34 -10.14 -8.14
C HIS A 30 6.19 -9.74 -9.08
N PRO A 31 5.68 -10.66 -9.92
CA PRO A 31 4.65 -10.35 -10.91
C PRO A 31 3.27 -10.04 -10.31
N ILE A 32 3.09 -10.24 -8.99
CA ILE A 32 1.79 -10.09 -8.31
C ILE A 32 1.94 -9.27 -7.02
N CYS A 33 0.86 -8.59 -6.67
CA CYS A 33 0.74 -7.64 -5.57
C CYS A 33 1.18 -8.15 -4.18
N THR A 34 0.58 -9.21 -3.62
CA THR A 34 0.95 -9.70 -2.26
C THR A 34 2.44 -10.08 -2.18
N PRO A 35 3.00 -10.93 -3.08
CA PRO A 35 4.42 -11.30 -3.02
C PRO A 35 5.35 -10.08 -3.08
N SER A 36 5.08 -9.12 -3.98
CA SER A 36 5.88 -7.89 -4.10
C SER A 36 5.82 -7.02 -2.86
N ARG A 37 4.61 -6.81 -2.30
CA ARG A 37 4.42 -5.97 -1.11
C ARG A 37 5.07 -6.56 0.13
N ASN A 38 5.01 -7.90 0.28
CA ASN A 38 5.70 -8.59 1.36
C ASN A 38 7.21 -8.33 1.26
N SER A 39 7.78 -8.54 0.08
CA SER A 39 9.22 -8.38 -0.15
C SER A 39 9.66 -6.93 0.08
N PHE A 40 8.85 -5.97 -0.37
CA PHE A 40 9.12 -4.55 -0.14
C PHE A 40 9.14 -4.18 1.35
N LEU A 41 8.13 -4.62 2.12
CA LEU A 41 8.04 -4.27 3.54
C LEU A 41 8.96 -5.06 4.44
N THR A 42 9.44 -6.24 4.04
CA THR A 42 10.22 -7.12 4.93
C THR A 42 11.66 -7.35 4.47
N GLY A 43 11.96 -7.10 3.20
CA GLY A 43 13.21 -7.53 2.56
C GLY A 43 13.32 -9.05 2.38
N VAL A 44 12.23 -9.81 2.58
CA VAL A 44 12.24 -11.27 2.55
C VAL A 44 11.49 -11.80 1.33
N TYR A 45 12.13 -12.73 0.63
CA TYR A 45 11.50 -13.43 -0.49
C TYR A 45 10.23 -14.19 -0.05
N PRO A 46 9.13 -14.13 -0.81
CA PRO A 46 7.82 -14.66 -0.39
C PRO A 46 7.81 -16.17 -0.17
N PHE A 47 8.68 -16.93 -0.86
CA PHE A 47 8.79 -18.38 -0.67
C PHE A 47 9.28 -18.76 0.73
N ARG A 48 10.06 -17.89 1.39
CA ARG A 48 10.54 -18.12 2.76
C ARG A 48 9.46 -17.95 3.82
N VAL A 49 8.34 -17.32 3.47
CA VAL A 49 7.26 -16.95 4.40
C VAL A 49 5.89 -17.47 3.97
N GLY A 50 5.83 -18.41 3.01
CA GLY A 50 4.56 -19.01 2.56
C GLY A 50 3.65 -18.06 1.77
N LEU A 51 4.20 -16.96 1.25
CA LEU A 51 3.48 -15.98 0.42
C LEU A 51 3.85 -16.05 -1.06
N SER A 52 4.42 -17.17 -1.50
CA SER A 52 4.58 -17.46 -2.94
C SER A 52 3.26 -17.79 -3.62
N GLY A 53 3.26 -17.66 -4.94
CA GLY A 53 2.10 -17.98 -5.79
C GLY A 53 1.14 -16.80 -5.93
N THR A 54 -0.13 -17.03 -5.65
CA THR A 54 -1.22 -16.09 -5.91
C THR A 54 -1.37 -15.03 -4.81
N ALA A 55 -1.97 -13.90 -5.19
CA ALA A 55 -2.36 -12.85 -4.26
C ALA A 55 -3.34 -13.35 -3.20
N ILE A 56 -3.30 -12.75 -2.01
CA ILE A 56 -4.27 -13.06 -0.95
C ILE A 56 -5.66 -12.65 -1.42
N THR A 57 -6.62 -13.56 -1.39
CA THR A 57 -8.03 -13.26 -1.61
C THR A 57 -8.71 -12.88 -0.28
N PRO A 58 -9.82 -12.12 -0.30
CA PRO A 58 -10.43 -11.61 0.94
C PRO A 58 -10.85 -12.68 1.97
N HIS A 59 -11.09 -13.93 1.56
CA HIS A 59 -11.51 -15.02 2.45
C HIS A 59 -10.36 -15.91 2.93
N GLN A 60 -9.12 -15.62 2.52
CA GLN A 60 -7.98 -16.42 2.95
C GLN A 60 -7.44 -15.90 4.29
N ALA A 61 -7.26 -16.81 5.24
CA ALA A 61 -6.46 -16.57 6.45
C ALA A 61 -4.95 -16.61 6.13
N ARG A 62 -4.53 -15.89 5.09
CA ARG A 62 -3.14 -15.71 4.68
C ARG A 62 -2.72 -14.28 4.99
N PHE A 63 -1.50 -14.11 5.48
CA PHE A 63 -1.02 -12.82 5.99
C PHE A 63 0.51 -12.76 5.97
N MET A 64 1.06 -11.55 5.98
CA MET A 64 2.48 -11.31 6.19
C MET A 64 2.90 -11.78 7.57
N SER A 65 3.94 -12.62 7.64
CA SER A 65 4.48 -13.18 8.88
C SER A 65 4.69 -12.12 9.96
N LEU A 66 4.29 -12.41 11.20
CA LEU A 66 4.57 -11.56 12.38
C LEU A 66 5.99 -11.73 12.91
N LYS A 67 6.71 -12.78 12.47
CA LYS A 67 8.08 -13.06 12.93
C LYS A 67 9.12 -12.17 12.25
N THR A 68 8.76 -11.56 11.12
CA THR A 68 9.67 -10.72 10.34
C THR A 68 9.31 -9.26 10.57
N PRO A 69 10.22 -8.45 11.14
CA PRO A 69 9.97 -7.03 11.35
C PRO A 69 9.87 -6.31 10.00
N THR A 70 8.89 -5.44 9.88
CA THR A 70 8.65 -4.61 8.70
C THR A 70 9.57 -3.39 8.68
N LEU A 71 9.76 -2.80 7.50
CA LEU A 71 10.45 -1.53 7.30
C LEU A 71 9.92 -0.42 8.22
N PRO A 72 8.60 -0.15 8.31
CA PRO A 72 8.09 0.87 9.24
C PRO A 72 8.31 0.51 10.72
N GLU A 73 8.26 -0.78 11.12
CA GLU A 73 8.61 -1.18 12.50
C GLU A 73 10.06 -0.85 12.84
N LYS A 74 10.97 -0.98 11.87
CA LYS A 74 12.39 -0.60 12.03
C LYS A 74 12.57 0.91 12.04
N LEU A 75 11.95 1.64 11.11
CA LEU A 75 12.04 3.11 11.03
C LEU A 75 11.48 3.79 12.27
N LYS A 76 10.38 3.28 12.83
CA LYS A 76 9.78 3.81 14.05
C LYS A 76 10.72 3.74 15.26
N LYS A 77 11.54 2.68 15.37
CA LYS A 77 12.59 2.58 16.41
C LYS A 77 13.69 3.65 16.27
N LEU A 78 13.83 4.23 15.08
CA LEU A 78 14.77 5.31 14.79
C LEU A 78 14.14 6.71 14.91
N GLY A 79 12.90 6.80 15.42
CA GLY A 79 12.22 8.08 15.64
C GLY A 79 11.42 8.61 14.45
N TYR A 80 11.24 7.83 13.38
CA TYR A 80 10.44 8.26 12.23
C TYR A 80 8.94 8.18 12.54
N SER A 81 8.19 9.21 12.11
CA SER A 81 6.74 9.13 11.94
C SER A 81 6.40 8.32 10.69
N THR A 82 5.55 7.30 10.84
CA THR A 82 5.30 6.31 9.81
C THR A 82 3.84 6.32 9.37
N HIS A 83 3.59 6.56 8.09
CA HIS A 83 2.24 6.69 7.57
C HIS A 83 2.05 5.84 6.31
N MET A 84 0.92 5.16 6.21
CA MET A 84 0.55 4.38 5.03
C MET A 84 -0.73 4.88 4.40
N ILE A 85 -0.73 5.05 3.08
CA ILE A 85 -1.90 5.48 2.31
C ILE A 85 -2.15 4.48 1.17
N GLY A 86 -3.40 4.04 1.02
CA GLY A 86 -3.87 3.20 -0.07
C GLY A 86 -3.90 1.70 0.24
N LYS A 87 -3.47 0.89 -0.73
CA LYS A 87 -3.67 -0.57 -0.73
C LYS A 87 -2.71 -1.29 0.25
N TRP A 88 -3.25 -2.07 1.17
CA TRP A 88 -2.47 -2.95 2.06
C TRP A 88 -2.13 -4.30 1.42
N HIS A 89 -3.12 -5.19 1.28
CA HIS A 89 -3.04 -6.49 0.60
C HIS A 89 -2.04 -7.52 1.18
N LEU A 90 -1.84 -7.49 2.50
CA LEU A 90 -0.93 -8.38 3.24
C LEU A 90 -1.61 -9.13 4.40
N GLY A 91 -2.93 -9.29 4.31
CA GLY A 91 -3.76 -10.01 5.28
C GLY A 91 -4.43 -9.09 6.30
N PHE A 92 -5.66 -9.44 6.67
CA PHE A 92 -6.50 -8.64 7.58
C PHE A 92 -7.50 -9.49 8.38
N CYS A 93 -7.34 -10.81 8.42
CA CYS A 93 -8.24 -11.71 9.17
C CYS A 93 -8.15 -11.55 10.69
N ASN A 94 -7.16 -10.79 11.18
CA ASN A 94 -6.99 -10.37 12.56
C ASN A 94 -6.34 -8.99 12.57
N GLU A 95 -6.64 -8.16 13.56
CA GLU A 95 -6.08 -6.81 13.66
C GLU A 95 -4.55 -6.80 13.69
N ARG A 96 -3.90 -7.83 14.24
CA ARG A 96 -2.43 -7.93 14.26
C ARG A 96 -1.80 -7.92 12.86
N TYR A 97 -2.58 -8.19 11.82
CA TYR A 97 -2.10 -8.17 10.44
C TYR A 97 -2.38 -6.84 9.70
N THR A 98 -3.09 -5.89 10.31
CA THR A 98 -3.43 -4.61 9.66
C THR A 98 -2.29 -3.59 9.77
N PRO A 99 -2.23 -2.57 8.88
CA PRO A 99 -1.09 -1.64 8.80
C PRO A 99 -0.70 -0.99 10.14
N THR A 100 -1.68 -0.56 10.94
CA THR A 100 -1.44 0.11 12.23
C THR A 100 -0.87 -0.81 13.31
N ARG A 101 -0.96 -2.13 13.11
CA ARG A 101 -0.31 -3.13 13.96
C ARG A 101 0.99 -3.67 13.36
N ARG A 102 1.41 -3.14 12.21
CA ARG A 102 2.59 -3.57 11.42
C ARG A 102 3.58 -2.43 11.17
N GLY A 103 3.64 -1.49 12.11
CA GLY A 103 4.65 -0.44 12.18
C GLY A 103 4.21 0.94 11.78
N PHE A 104 3.02 1.12 11.17
CA PHE A 104 2.53 2.43 10.77
C PHE A 104 1.76 3.13 11.90
N ASP A 105 2.07 4.39 12.17
CA ASP A 105 1.35 5.25 13.12
C ASP A 105 -0.05 5.63 12.63
N SER A 106 -0.21 5.82 11.31
CA SER A 106 -1.53 6.05 10.72
C SER A 106 -1.72 5.32 9.38
N PHE A 107 -2.98 5.03 9.07
CA PHE A 107 -3.41 4.38 7.84
C PHE A 107 -4.66 5.03 7.26
N LEU A 108 -4.68 5.29 5.96
CA LEU A 108 -5.90 5.57 5.21
C LEU A 108 -5.90 4.73 3.93
N GLY A 109 -6.85 3.81 3.78
CA GLY A 109 -6.78 2.89 2.65
C GLY A 109 -7.73 1.71 2.75
N PHE A 110 -7.41 0.65 2.01
CA PHE A 110 -8.21 -0.58 1.98
C PHE A 110 -7.31 -1.81 2.19
N TYR A 111 -7.87 -2.86 2.77
CA TYR A 111 -7.12 -4.05 3.15
C TYR A 111 -6.94 -5.07 2.03
N THR A 112 -7.93 -5.17 1.15
CA THR A 112 -8.03 -6.15 0.08
C THR A 112 -7.13 -5.82 -1.13
N GLY A 113 -7.22 -6.65 -2.17
CA GLY A 113 -6.41 -6.51 -3.37
C GLY A 113 -6.92 -5.49 -4.38
N THR A 114 -8.21 -5.19 -4.37
CA THR A 114 -8.87 -4.41 -5.42
C THR A 114 -10.10 -3.76 -4.82
N GLN A 115 -10.42 -2.55 -5.29
CA GLN A 115 -11.52 -1.75 -4.79
C GLN A 115 -12.06 -0.89 -5.93
N ASP A 116 -13.37 -0.63 -5.93
CA ASP A 116 -13.98 0.41 -6.74
C ASP A 116 -13.50 1.80 -6.29
N TYR A 117 -13.14 2.65 -7.25
CA TYR A 117 -12.54 3.95 -6.96
C TYR A 117 -13.48 4.96 -6.29
N TYR A 118 -14.80 4.85 -6.48
CA TYR A 118 -15.79 5.80 -5.96
C TYR A 118 -16.67 5.18 -4.88
N LYS A 119 -17.08 3.93 -5.07
CA LYS A 119 -17.95 3.20 -4.15
C LYS A 119 -17.18 2.59 -2.99
N HIS A 120 -15.86 2.43 -3.17
CA HIS A 120 -14.99 1.85 -2.17
C HIS A 120 -15.34 0.40 -1.78
N THR A 121 -16.08 -0.27 -2.68
CA THR A 121 -16.50 -1.65 -2.54
C THR A 121 -15.56 -2.59 -3.29
N THR A 122 -15.50 -3.82 -2.80
CA THR A 122 -14.80 -4.95 -3.42
C THR A 122 -15.86 -5.97 -3.87
N ALA A 123 -15.44 -7.07 -4.49
CA ALA A 123 -16.34 -8.19 -4.76
C ALA A 123 -17.02 -8.76 -3.50
N LYS A 124 -16.50 -8.45 -2.30
CA LYS A 124 -16.92 -9.02 -1.01
C LYS A 124 -17.45 -8.00 -0.01
N GLY A 125 -17.75 -6.78 -0.46
CA GLY A 125 -18.33 -5.72 0.36
C GLY A 125 -17.46 -4.47 0.48
N TYR A 126 -17.87 -3.56 1.35
CA TYR A 126 -17.17 -2.29 1.57
C TYR A 126 -15.82 -2.50 2.26
N ASP A 127 -14.76 -1.89 1.72
CA ASP A 127 -13.43 -1.96 2.31
C ASP A 127 -12.76 -0.60 2.17
N PHE A 128 -12.99 0.27 3.14
CA PHE A 128 -12.25 1.52 3.25
C PHE A 128 -12.10 1.92 4.71
N ARG A 129 -10.87 2.31 5.07
CA ARG A 129 -10.40 2.32 6.45
C ARG A 129 -9.66 3.61 6.75
N PHE A 130 -9.92 4.13 7.94
CA PHE A 130 -9.08 5.11 8.59
C PHE A 130 -8.59 4.48 9.89
N ASN A 131 -7.30 4.16 9.94
CA ASN A 131 -6.73 3.28 10.96
C ASN A 131 -7.51 1.96 11.04
N GLN A 132 -8.07 1.62 12.20
CA GLN A 132 -8.80 0.37 12.41
C GLN A 132 -10.31 0.51 12.11
N THR A 133 -10.84 1.72 11.93
CA THR A 133 -12.28 1.96 11.74
C THR A 133 -12.64 2.02 10.25
N VAL A 134 -13.94 1.84 9.97
CA VAL A 134 -14.47 2.04 8.61
C VAL A 134 -14.51 3.54 8.33
N PHE A 135 -14.05 3.94 7.15
CA PHE A 135 -14.04 5.32 6.71
C PHE A 135 -15.00 5.54 5.55
N TYR A 136 -15.91 6.49 5.70
CA TYR A 136 -16.87 6.88 4.67
C TYR A 136 -16.50 8.28 4.15
N PRO A 137 -15.87 8.40 2.97
CA PRO A 137 -15.55 9.70 2.41
C PRO A 137 -16.82 10.42 1.96
N PRO A 138 -16.75 11.75 1.78
CA PRO A 138 -17.78 12.51 1.09
C PRO A 138 -18.20 11.86 -0.24
N LYS A 139 -19.49 11.96 -0.58
CA LYS A 139 -20.06 11.30 -1.77
C LYS A 139 -19.26 11.63 -3.04
N LYS A 140 -19.07 10.61 -3.89
CA LYS A 140 -18.40 10.69 -5.21
C LYS A 140 -16.91 11.08 -5.17
N GLN A 141 -16.23 10.94 -4.03
CA GLN A 141 -14.79 11.19 -3.98
C GLN A 141 -14.01 10.04 -4.63
N TYR A 142 -13.18 10.36 -5.62
CA TYR A 142 -12.31 9.39 -6.28
C TYR A 142 -11.13 9.02 -5.37
N SER A 143 -10.91 7.73 -5.12
CA SER A 143 -9.94 7.24 -4.14
C SER A 143 -8.53 7.83 -4.30
N THR A 144 -8.03 7.99 -5.53
CA THR A 144 -6.71 8.59 -5.80
C THR A 144 -6.62 10.03 -5.30
N LYS A 145 -7.71 10.82 -5.41
CA LYS A 145 -7.74 12.20 -4.89
C LYS A 145 -7.78 12.21 -3.37
N THR A 146 -8.50 11.28 -2.75
CA THR A 146 -8.52 11.10 -1.30
C THR A 146 -7.13 10.75 -0.77
N TYR A 147 -6.41 9.85 -1.44
CA TYR A 147 -5.04 9.48 -1.07
C TYR A 147 -4.07 10.64 -1.21
N ALA A 148 -4.14 11.36 -2.33
CA ALA A 148 -3.29 12.53 -2.57
C ALA A 148 -3.52 13.61 -1.50
N LYS A 149 -4.79 13.90 -1.17
CA LYS A 149 -5.12 14.84 -0.11
C LYS A 149 -4.53 14.39 1.23
N ARG A 150 -4.70 13.12 1.61
CA ARG A 150 -4.15 12.63 2.88
C ARG A 150 -2.62 12.72 2.93
N ALA A 151 -1.94 12.49 1.80
CA ALA A 151 -0.49 12.66 1.73
C ALA A 151 -0.07 14.10 2.00
N VAL A 152 -0.77 15.09 1.41
CA VAL A 152 -0.55 16.52 1.66
C VAL A 152 -0.83 16.88 3.11
N ASP A 153 -1.95 16.40 3.67
CA ASP A 153 -2.33 16.67 5.06
C ASP A 153 -1.23 16.16 6.01
N ILE A 154 -0.73 14.92 5.84
CA ILE A 154 0.36 14.36 6.66
C ILE A 154 1.63 15.21 6.59
N ILE A 155 2.02 15.67 5.40
CA ILE A 155 3.25 16.46 5.21
C ILE A 155 3.11 17.85 5.83
N THR A 156 1.91 18.41 5.81
CA THR A 156 1.63 19.77 6.32
C THR A 156 1.43 19.79 7.84
N GLU A 157 0.98 18.67 8.41
CA GLU A 157 0.80 18.45 9.86
C GLU A 157 2.10 18.05 10.59
N HIS A 158 3.18 17.76 9.86
CA HIS A 158 4.49 17.40 10.41
C HIS A 158 5.31 18.65 10.78
#